data_AF-A0A4V1ZRC9-F1
#
_entry.id   AF-A0A4V1ZRC9-F1
#
_cell.length_a   1.000
_cell.length_b   1.000
_cell.length_c   1.000
_cell.angle_alpha   90.00
_cell.angle_beta   90.00
_cell.angle_gamma   90.00
#
_symmetry.space_group_name_H-M   'P 1'
#
loop_
_entity.id
_entity.type
_entity.pdbx_description
1 polymer ?
#
loop_
_entity_poly.entity_id
_entity_poly.type
_entity_poly.pdbx_seq_one_letter_code
_entity_poly.pdbx_strand_id
1 'polypeptide(L)'
;MPHADRKIDPVQSLLTRRSLITTSIGIVGALGISCAPVWAQEPPHDVTFAEDFDELWRTLAERYCFFGEKTTDWNAVRRLYRPLALAADSREAFVAVVSDVLGELYDAHTHMGDRPADALRGPYFDLWVEPAHW
;
A
#
# COMPACT_ATOMS: atom_id res chain seq x y z
N MET A 1 47.08 10.37 -35.41
CA MET A 1 47.85 11.01 -34.33
C MET A 1 47.15 10.70 -33.02
N PRO A 2 47.81 10.03 -32.07
CA PRO A 2 47.20 9.37 -30.92
C PRO A 2 47.23 10.26 -29.67
N HIS A 3 46.33 10.06 -28.71
CA HIS A 3 46.64 10.44 -27.33
C HIS A 3 45.94 9.56 -26.28
N ALA A 4 46.80 8.93 -25.48
CA ALA A 4 46.65 8.53 -24.09
C ALA A 4 45.83 7.28 -23.74
N ASP A 5 46.58 6.16 -23.72
CA ASP A 5 46.47 5.08 -22.74
C ASP A 5 46.10 5.57 -21.34
N ARG A 6 45.01 5.05 -20.79
CA ARG A 6 44.75 5.11 -19.35
C ARG A 6 45.20 3.77 -18.75
N LYS A 7 46.38 3.77 -18.13
CA LYS A 7 46.89 2.61 -17.38
C LYS A 7 45.92 2.31 -16.23
N ILE A 8 45.37 1.10 -16.22
CA ILE A 8 44.69 0.52 -15.07
C ILE A 8 45.74 -0.27 -14.31
N ASP A 9 46.11 0.19 -13.12
CA ASP A 9 47.01 -0.54 -12.25
C ASP A 9 46.29 -1.78 -11.68
N PRO A 10 46.89 -2.98 -11.76
CA PRO A 10 46.27 -4.19 -11.24
C PRO A 10 46.40 -4.20 -9.71
N VAL A 11 45.27 -4.19 -9.00
CA VAL A 11 45.27 -4.56 -7.58
C VAL A 11 45.57 -6.05 -7.51
N GLN A 12 46.84 -6.36 -7.27
CA GLN A 12 47.28 -7.67 -6.82
C GLN A 12 46.70 -7.89 -5.41
N SER A 13 45.61 -8.65 -5.33
CA SER A 13 45.24 -9.31 -4.08
C SER A 13 45.47 -10.81 -4.24
N LEU A 14 46.56 -11.22 -3.61
CA LEU A 14 47.07 -12.56 -3.48
C LEU A 14 46.18 -13.40 -2.56
N LEU A 15 46.18 -14.71 -2.83
CA LEU A 15 45.90 -15.81 -1.90
C LEU A 15 44.40 -16.08 -1.67
N THR A 16 43.83 -17.05 -2.41
CA THR A 16 43.90 -18.48 -2.09
C THR A 16 43.30 -18.80 -0.72
N ARG A 17 42.06 -19.31 -0.73
CA ARG A 17 41.72 -20.52 0.03
C ARG A 17 40.53 -21.21 -0.60
N ARG A 18 40.84 -22.24 -1.39
CA ARG A 18 39.91 -23.29 -1.81
C ARG A 18 39.39 -23.95 -0.53
N SER A 19 38.10 -23.84 -0.26
CA SER A 19 37.43 -24.72 0.70
C SER A 19 36.46 -25.58 -0.07
N LEU A 20 36.89 -26.81 -0.32
CA LEU A 20 36.06 -27.86 -0.90
C LEU A 20 34.99 -28.22 0.14
N ILE A 21 33.74 -27.85 -0.11
CA ILE A 21 32.62 -28.37 0.67
C ILE A 21 32.25 -29.72 0.06
N THR A 22 32.68 -30.76 0.76
CA THR A 22 32.45 -32.17 0.49
C THR A 22 30.95 -32.48 0.49
N THR A 23 30.51 -33.21 -0.52
CA THR A 23 29.14 -33.71 -0.69
C THR A 23 28.70 -34.58 0.49
N SER A 24 27.50 -34.34 1.01
CA SER A 24 26.72 -35.34 1.73
C SER A 24 25.27 -35.25 1.23
N ILE A 25 24.94 -36.09 0.25
CA ILE A 25 23.55 -36.36 -0.14
C ILE A 25 22.97 -37.23 0.98
N GLY A 26 22.18 -36.62 1.85
CA GLY A 26 21.46 -37.27 2.94
C GLY A 26 19.97 -37.30 2.67
N ILE A 27 19.51 -38.44 2.13
CA ILE A 27 18.20 -39.09 2.29
C ILE A 27 16.94 -38.22 2.23
N VAL A 28 16.16 -38.50 1.18
CA VAL A 28 14.73 -38.24 0.99
C VAL A 28 13.94 -38.54 2.27
N GLY A 29 13.55 -37.49 2.99
CA GLY A 29 12.48 -37.51 3.97
C GLY A 29 11.28 -36.79 3.36
N ALA A 30 10.25 -37.54 2.99
CA ALA A 30 8.98 -37.02 2.52
C ALA A 30 8.30 -36.20 3.63
N LEU A 31 8.63 -34.92 3.70
CA LEU A 31 7.84 -33.93 4.42
C LEU A 31 6.91 -33.30 3.40
N GLY A 32 5.62 -33.63 3.54
CA GLY A 32 4.57 -33.07 2.70
C GLY A 32 4.74 -31.56 2.60
N ILE A 33 4.86 -31.08 1.37
CA ILE A 33 4.69 -29.67 1.07
C ILE A 33 3.22 -29.40 1.36
N SER A 34 2.91 -29.09 2.61
CA SER A 34 1.67 -28.39 2.94
C SER A 34 1.84 -27.04 2.25
N CYS A 35 1.27 -26.95 1.05
CA CYS A 35 1.09 -25.70 0.33
C CYS A 35 0.02 -24.92 1.12
N ALA A 36 0.37 -24.48 2.33
CA ALA A 36 -0.37 -23.41 2.96
C ALA A 36 -0.21 -22.22 2.00
N PRO A 37 -1.29 -21.56 1.57
CA PRO A 37 -1.14 -20.31 0.89
C PRO A 37 -0.38 -19.42 1.86
N VAL A 38 0.89 -19.13 1.58
CA VAL A 38 1.61 -18.07 2.27
C VAL A 38 0.91 -16.81 1.83
N TRP A 39 -0.12 -16.42 2.57
CA TRP A 39 -0.67 -15.08 2.45
C TRP A 39 0.49 -14.17 2.80
N ALA A 40 0.88 -13.32 1.84
CA ALA A 40 1.84 -12.27 2.10
C ALA A 40 1.33 -11.49 3.30
N GLN A 41 2.01 -11.65 4.43
CA GLN A 41 1.79 -10.76 5.56
C GLN A 41 2.42 -9.44 5.14
N GLU A 42 1.65 -8.36 5.27
CA GLU A 42 2.18 -7.03 5.05
C GLU A 42 3.39 -6.85 5.99
N PRO A 43 4.53 -6.36 5.48
CA PRO A 43 5.67 -6.06 6.33
C PRO A 43 5.23 -5.17 7.50
N PRO A 44 5.92 -5.24 8.65
CA PRO A 44 5.64 -4.38 9.78
C PRO A 44 5.52 -2.93 9.33
N HIS A 45 4.38 -2.32 9.60
CA HIS A 45 4.05 -0.95 9.22
C HIS A 45 4.83 -0.01 10.14
N ASP A 46 5.83 0.68 9.59
CA ASP A 46 6.70 1.63 10.30
C ASP A 46 6.31 3.09 10.07
N VAL A 47 5.14 3.32 9.48
CA VAL A 47 4.59 4.65 9.18
C VAL A 47 3.40 4.95 10.08
N THR A 48 3.15 6.23 10.34
CA THR A 48 2.03 6.69 11.16
C THR A 48 0.77 6.85 10.30
N PHE A 49 -0.41 6.78 10.93
CA PHE A 49 -1.68 7.09 10.24
C PHE A 49 -1.71 8.49 9.63
N ALA A 50 -0.99 9.46 10.22
CA ALA A 50 -0.88 10.79 9.64
C ALA A 50 -0.05 10.79 8.34
N GLU A 51 0.99 9.95 8.24
CA GLU A 51 1.79 9.79 7.03
C GLU A 51 1.02 9.05 5.95
N ASP A 52 0.29 7.98 6.29
CA ASP A 52 -0.61 7.30 5.36
C ASP A 52 -1.69 8.24 4.82
N PHE A 53 -2.26 9.08 5.69
CA PHE A 53 -3.20 10.12 5.28
C PHE A 53 -2.59 11.10 4.29
N ASP A 54 -1.38 11.62 4.61
CA ASP A 54 -0.70 12.58 3.75
C ASP A 54 -0.39 11.97 2.37
N GLU A 55 -0.04 10.68 2.31
CA GLU A 55 0.19 9.95 1.07
C GLU A 55 -1.08 9.74 0.26
N LEU A 56 -2.19 9.33 0.90
CA LEU A 56 -3.50 9.24 0.27
C LEU A 56 -3.91 10.59 -0.34
N TRP A 57 -3.86 11.64 0.48
CA TRP A 57 -4.30 12.98 0.10
C TRP A 57 -3.48 13.52 -1.08
N ARG A 58 -2.15 13.35 -1.04
CA ARG A 58 -1.22 13.74 -2.11
C ARG A 58 -1.47 12.94 -3.39
N THR A 59 -1.59 11.62 -3.26
CA THR A 59 -1.84 10.72 -4.40
C THR A 59 -3.12 11.09 -5.13
N LEU A 60 -4.21 11.35 -4.40
CA LEU A 60 -5.46 11.81 -5.02
C LEU A 60 -5.28 13.16 -5.69
N ALA A 61 -4.64 14.14 -5.03
CA ALA A 61 -4.37 15.46 -5.62
C ALA A 61 -3.60 15.37 -6.96
N GLU A 62 -2.66 14.44 -7.07
CA GLU A 62 -1.82 14.27 -8.25
C GLU A 62 -2.46 13.42 -9.36
N ARG A 63 -3.32 12.47 -9.01
CA ARG A 63 -3.74 11.39 -9.91
C ARG A 63 -5.23 11.36 -10.21
N TYR A 64 -6.05 11.98 -9.38
CA TYR A 64 -7.50 11.99 -9.57
C TYR A 64 -7.91 13.02 -10.63
N CYS A 65 -8.41 12.54 -11.77
CA CYS A 65 -8.63 13.36 -12.96
C CYS A 65 -9.85 14.29 -12.89
N PHE A 66 -10.79 14.06 -11.97
CA PHE A 66 -12.08 14.77 -11.95
C PHE A 66 -12.11 15.99 -11.02
N PHE A 67 -10.99 16.38 -10.38
CA PHE A 67 -10.98 17.59 -9.55
C PHE A 67 -11.34 18.86 -10.34
N GLY A 68 -11.00 18.92 -11.63
CA GLY A 68 -11.38 20.05 -12.50
C GLY A 68 -12.89 20.14 -12.79
N GLU A 69 -13.64 19.07 -12.54
CA GLU A 69 -15.09 18.99 -12.75
C GLU A 69 -15.87 19.13 -11.43
N LYS A 70 -15.16 19.28 -10.30
CA LYS A 70 -15.72 19.31 -8.94
C LYS A 70 -15.43 20.64 -8.27
N THR A 71 -16.23 20.97 -7.26
CA THR A 71 -16.08 22.18 -6.43
C THR A 71 -15.41 21.90 -5.08
N THR A 72 -14.98 20.66 -4.84
CA THR A 72 -14.32 20.25 -3.59
C THR A 72 -13.01 21.02 -3.40
N ASP A 73 -12.90 21.78 -2.30
CA ASP A 73 -11.61 22.34 -1.86
C ASP A 73 -10.78 21.22 -1.23
N TRP A 74 -9.89 20.62 -2.03
CA TRP A 74 -9.05 19.53 -1.56
C TRP A 74 -8.10 19.94 -0.42
N ASN A 75 -7.72 21.21 -0.34
CA ASN A 75 -6.94 21.70 0.80
C ASN A 75 -7.80 21.80 2.06
N ALA A 76 -9.09 22.11 1.95
CA ALA A 76 -10.03 22.06 3.09
C ALA A 76 -10.14 20.64 3.64
N VAL A 77 -10.25 19.64 2.76
CA VAL A 77 -10.27 18.23 3.17
C VAL A 77 -9.06 17.90 4.04
N ARG A 78 -7.84 18.28 3.62
CA ARG A 78 -6.65 18.07 4.47
C ARG A 78 -6.72 18.79 5.81
N ARG A 79 -7.20 20.04 5.84
CA ARG A 79 -7.34 20.80 7.09
C ARG A 79 -8.32 20.14 8.06
N LEU A 80 -9.40 19.54 7.55
CA LEU A 80 -10.45 18.92 8.35
C LEU A 80 -10.05 17.52 8.83
N TYR A 81 -9.52 16.68 7.95
CA TYR A 81 -9.37 15.24 8.23
C TYR A 81 -7.98 14.83 8.72
N ARG A 82 -6.91 15.58 8.39
CA ARG A 82 -5.56 15.24 8.87
C ARG A 82 -5.45 15.20 10.39
N PRO A 83 -6.03 16.14 11.16
CA PRO A 83 -6.03 16.06 12.62
C PRO A 83 -6.73 14.81 13.15
N LEU A 84 -7.77 14.32 12.47
CA LEU A 84 -8.49 13.10 12.83
C LEU A 84 -7.62 11.85 12.58
N ALA A 85 -6.91 11.82 11.44
CA ALA A 85 -5.95 10.76 11.15
C ALA A 85 -4.80 10.71 12.17
N LEU A 86 -4.29 11.88 12.59
CA LEU A 86 -3.26 11.98 13.63
C LEU A 86 -3.77 11.50 15.00
N ALA A 87 -5.05 11.73 15.30
CA ALA A 87 -5.68 11.34 16.56
C ALA A 87 -6.19 9.89 16.56
N ALA A 88 -6.18 9.20 15.41
CA ALA A 88 -6.61 7.82 15.31
C ALA A 88 -5.68 6.92 16.13
N ASP A 89 -6.26 6.15 17.04
CA ASP A 89 -5.57 5.22 17.94
C ASP A 89 -5.71 3.76 17.51
N SER A 90 -6.49 3.50 16.46
CA SER A 90 -6.67 2.18 15.86
C SER A 90 -6.81 2.23 14.35
N ARG A 91 -6.61 1.08 13.70
CA ARG A 91 -6.82 0.92 12.26
C ARG A 91 -8.27 1.21 11.87
N GLU A 92 -9.23 0.78 12.69
CA GLU A 92 -10.67 1.00 12.44
C GLU A 92 -11.00 2.49 12.47
N ALA A 93 -10.46 3.23 13.46
CA ALA A 93 -10.62 4.68 13.53
C ALA A 93 -10.00 5.36 12.29
N PHE A 94 -8.82 4.92 11.86
CA PHE A 94 -8.18 5.45 10.66
C PHE A 94 -8.96 5.15 9.37
N VAL A 95 -9.45 3.92 9.21
CA VAL A 95 -10.28 3.49 8.07
C VAL A 95 -11.58 4.31 7.99
N ALA A 96 -12.18 4.68 9.13
CA ALA A 96 -13.32 5.59 9.15
C ALA A 96 -12.95 6.98 8.59
N VAL A 97 -11.83 7.55 9.01
CA VAL A 97 -11.33 8.84 8.48
C VAL A 97 -11.10 8.76 6.97
N VAL A 98 -10.45 7.69 6.48
CA VAL A 98 -10.24 7.49 5.04
C VAL A 98 -11.55 7.35 4.29
N SER A 99 -12.53 6.66 4.85
CA SER A 99 -13.87 6.53 4.25
C SER A 99 -14.53 7.89 4.05
N ASP A 100 -14.47 8.76 5.06
CA ASP A 100 -15.04 10.11 4.99
C ASP A 100 -14.30 10.99 3.95
N VAL A 101 -12.96 10.91 3.91
CA VAL A 101 -12.13 11.65 2.92
C VAL A 101 -12.49 11.23 1.49
N LEU A 102 -12.69 9.94 1.24
CA LEU A 102 -13.11 9.44 -0.07
C LEU A 102 -14.56 9.86 -0.39
N GLY A 103 -15.40 10.04 0.63
CA GLY A 103 -16.75 10.61 0.49
C GLY A 103 -16.74 12.03 -0.10
N GLU A 104 -15.75 12.85 0.25
CA GLU A 104 -15.59 14.22 -0.28
C GLU A 104 -15.24 14.28 -1.78
N LEU A 105 -14.91 13.14 -2.39
CA LEU A 105 -14.77 13.04 -3.83
C LEU A 105 -16.12 12.99 -4.53
N TYR A 106 -17.22 12.65 -3.84
CA TYR A 106 -18.55 12.44 -4.44
C TYR A 106 -18.45 11.56 -5.70
N ASP A 107 -17.75 10.43 -5.59
CA ASP A 107 -17.46 9.52 -6.70
C ASP A 107 -17.59 8.06 -6.26
N ALA A 108 -18.60 7.39 -6.80
CA ALA A 108 -18.91 5.99 -6.53
C ALA A 108 -17.81 5.00 -6.98
N HIS A 109 -16.90 5.42 -7.87
CA HIS A 109 -15.88 4.54 -8.44
C HIS A 109 -14.55 4.60 -7.69
N THR A 110 -14.38 5.54 -6.77
CA THR A 110 -13.15 5.70 -5.98
C THR A 110 -13.40 5.28 -4.55
N HIS A 111 -12.92 4.08 -4.18
CA HIS A 111 -13.14 3.47 -2.86
C HIS A 111 -11.94 2.64 -2.41
N MET A 112 -11.86 2.35 -1.10
CA MET A 112 -10.88 1.41 -0.54
C MET A 112 -11.16 -0.03 -1.02
N GLY A 113 -10.10 -0.79 -1.29
CA GLY A 113 -10.21 -2.21 -1.63
C GLY A 113 -10.64 -3.10 -0.46
N ASP A 114 -10.27 -2.73 0.76
CA ASP A 114 -10.63 -3.45 1.99
C ASP A 114 -11.80 -2.74 2.71
N ARG A 115 -13.04 -2.95 2.21
CA ARG A 115 -14.24 -2.38 2.83
C ARG A 115 -14.62 -3.16 4.10
N PRO A 116 -15.15 -2.47 5.14
CA PRO A 116 -15.76 -3.12 6.30
C PRO A 116 -16.79 -4.18 5.90
N ALA A 117 -16.93 -5.23 6.72
CA ALA A 117 -17.80 -6.37 6.41
C ALA A 117 -19.29 -5.99 6.28
N ASP A 118 -19.72 -4.98 7.03
CA ASP A 118 -21.07 -4.43 7.09
C ASP A 118 -21.33 -3.30 6.08
N ALA A 119 -20.30 -2.88 5.33
CA ALA A 119 -20.45 -1.82 4.36
C ALA A 119 -21.41 -2.24 3.24
N LEU A 120 -22.31 -1.34 2.84
CA LEU A 120 -23.27 -1.56 1.75
C LEU A 120 -22.55 -2.10 0.50
N ARG A 121 -23.02 -3.24 -0.03
CA ARG A 121 -22.52 -3.85 -1.27
C ARG A 121 -23.61 -3.75 -2.34
N GLY A 122 -23.45 -2.79 -3.22
CA GLY A 122 -24.34 -2.53 -4.34
C GLY A 122 -23.81 -1.34 -5.14
N PRO A 123 -24.29 -1.12 -6.37
CA PRO A 123 -24.03 0.16 -7.03
C PRO A 123 -24.56 1.27 -6.12
N TYR A 124 -23.74 2.31 -5.85
CA TYR A 124 -24.18 3.46 -5.04
C TYR A 124 -25.42 4.16 -5.62
N PHE A 125 -25.74 3.90 -6.89
CA PHE A 125 -26.85 4.43 -7.67
C PHE A 125 -28.03 3.45 -7.82
N ASP A 126 -28.09 2.39 -7.01
CA ASP A 126 -29.29 1.55 -6.95
C ASP A 126 -30.38 2.19 -6.09
N LEU A 127 -31.65 1.94 -6.43
CA LEU A 127 -32.78 2.44 -5.65
C LEU A 127 -32.94 1.59 -4.40
N TRP A 128 -32.69 2.18 -3.23
CA TRP A 128 -33.09 1.58 -1.96
C TRP A 128 -34.60 1.72 -1.77
N VAL A 129 -35.30 0.60 -1.89
CA VAL A 129 -36.71 0.49 -1.49
C VAL A 129 -36.73 0.03 -0.04
N GLU A 130 -37.10 0.92 0.88
CA GLU A 130 -37.41 0.51 2.24
C GLU A 130 -38.59 -0.46 2.22
N PRO A 131 -38.51 -1.60 2.93
CA PRO A 131 -39.65 -2.51 3.06
C PRO A 131 -40.83 -1.73 3.65
N ALA A 132 -41.98 -1.78 2.99
CA ALA A 132 -43.17 -1.13 3.52
C ALA A 132 -43.52 -1.78 4.88
N HIS A 133 -43.43 -0.98 5.94
CA HIS A 133 -43.93 -1.36 7.26
C HIS A 133 -45.44 -1.16 7.26
N TRP A 134 -46.18 -2.18 6.85
CA TRP A 134 -47.63 -2.28 7.04
C TRP A 134 -47.99 -3.42 7.99
#